data_AF-A0AAU9V5W4-F1
#
_entry.id   AF-A0AAU9V5W4-F1
#
_cell.length_a   1.000
_cell.length_b   1.000
_cell.length_c   1.000
_cell.angle_alpha   90.00
_cell.angle_beta   90.00
_cell.angle_gamma   90.00
#
_symmetry.space_group_name_H-M   'P 1'
#
loop_
_entity.id
_entity.type
_entity.pdbx_description
1 polymer ?
#
loop_
_entity_poly.entity_id
_entity_poly.type
_entity_poly.pdbx_seq_one_letter_code
_entity_poly.pdbx_strand_id
1 'polypeptide(L)'
;MWYWRKIGISWTAYCTNVSILQELEIQTRLSTICLRRVLEYIGYIARNDDDNLEKLRVTGNVDGKRLRSRSLTPWTDQICTTLDRNEWRRVIHKKLLLQGGSHDPQH
;
A
#
# COMPACT_ATOMS: atom_id res chain seq x y z
N MET A 1 -30.78 -2.13 5.48
CA MET A 1 -30.85 -0.86 6.26
C MET A 1 -29.73 -0.66 7.30
N TRP A 2 -28.81 -1.60 7.52
CA TRP A 2 -27.80 -1.47 8.60
C TRP A 2 -26.71 -0.42 8.30
N TYR A 3 -26.27 -0.33 7.05
CA TYR A 3 -25.25 0.63 6.60
C TYR A 3 -25.66 2.09 6.87
N TRP A 4 -26.89 2.47 6.53
CA TRP A 4 -27.42 3.83 6.79
C TRP A 4 -27.47 4.18 8.29
N ARG A 5 -27.83 3.22 9.14
CA ARG A 5 -27.81 3.41 10.60
C ARG A 5 -26.39 3.58 11.16
N LYS A 6 -25.40 2.96 10.52
CA LYS A 6 -24.00 3.09 10.90
C LYS A 6 -23.39 4.44 10.50
N ILE A 7 -23.87 5.02 9.41
CA ILE A 7 -23.41 6.33 8.90
C ILE A 7 -24.18 7.49 9.55
N GLY A 8 -25.32 7.22 10.20
CA GLY A 8 -26.10 8.25 10.89
C GLY A 8 -26.99 9.08 9.97
N ILE A 9 -27.07 8.72 8.68
CA ILE A 9 -27.85 9.45 7.67
C ILE A 9 -29.26 8.85 7.60
N SER A 10 -30.27 9.72 7.56
CA SER A 10 -31.65 9.28 7.34
C SER A 10 -31.78 8.69 5.92
N TRP A 11 -32.33 7.47 5.82
CA TRP A 11 -32.46 6.77 4.54
C TRP A 11 -33.41 7.47 3.55
N THR A 12 -34.19 8.44 4.02
CA THR A 12 -35.12 9.28 3.26
C THR A 12 -34.52 10.60 2.79
N ALA A 13 -33.35 11.01 3.29
CA ALA A 13 -32.70 12.24 2.85
C ALA A 13 -32.01 12.04 1.50
N TYR A 14 -32.15 13.03 0.61
CA TYR A 14 -31.38 13.09 -0.62
C TYR A 14 -29.96 13.58 -0.29
N CYS A 15 -28.99 12.67 -0.32
CA CYS A 15 -27.59 13.00 -0.06
C CYS A 15 -26.76 12.71 -1.31
N THR A 16 -25.83 13.61 -1.63
CA THR A 16 -24.86 13.40 -2.71
C THR A 16 -23.59 12.77 -2.15
N ASN A 17 -22.85 11.99 -2.95
CA ASN A 17 -21.61 11.35 -2.49
C ASN A 17 -20.61 12.36 -1.90
N VAL A 18 -20.59 13.58 -2.43
CA VAL A 18 -19.73 14.68 -1.95
C VAL A 18 -20.16 15.14 -0.56
N SER A 19 -21.46 15.37 -0.31
CA SER A 19 -21.92 15.80 1.02
C SER A 19 -21.67 14.74 2.08
N ILE A 20 -21.83 13.46 1.73
CA ILE A 20 -21.57 12.32 2.61
C ILE A 20 -20.09 12.25 3.00
N LEU A 21 -19.18 12.42 2.04
CA LEU A 21 -17.74 12.39 2.30
C LEU A 21 -17.28 13.57 3.16
N GLN A 22 -17.90 14.74 2.98
CA GLN A 22 -17.62 15.93 3.77
C GLN A 22 -18.14 15.80 5.21
N GLU A 23 -19.34 15.26 5.40
CA GLU A 23 -19.96 15.05 6.72
C GLU A 23 -19.25 13.96 7.54
N LEU A 24 -18.71 12.93 6.87
CA LEU A 24 -17.94 11.87 7.52
C LEU A 24 -16.46 12.21 7.76
N GLU A 25 -16.01 13.38 7.29
CA GLU A 25 -14.62 13.86 7.42
C GLU A 25 -13.56 12.78 7.12
N ILE A 26 -13.78 11.96 6.07
CA ILE A 26 -12.92 10.80 5.80
C ILE A 26 -11.54 11.26 5.30
N GLN A 27 -10.58 11.31 6.21
CA GLN A 27 -9.19 11.70 5.93
C GLN A 27 -8.38 10.62 5.21
N THR A 28 -8.78 9.34 5.32
CA THR A 28 -8.00 8.23 4.71
C THR A 28 -8.90 7.20 4.05
N ARG A 29 -8.63 6.90 2.78
CA ARG A 29 -9.33 5.83 2.05
C ARG A 29 -8.80 4.47 2.49
N LEU A 30 -9.68 3.47 2.54
CA LEU A 30 -9.31 2.09 2.85
C LEU A 30 -8.25 1.56 1.89
N SER A 31 -8.32 1.92 0.60
CA SER A 31 -7.32 1.55 -0.41
C SER A 31 -5.91 2.02 -0.03
N THR A 32 -5.77 3.25 0.46
CA THR A 32 -4.49 3.81 0.94
C THR A 32 -3.97 3.04 2.16
N ILE A 33 -4.87 2.63 3.06
CA ILE A 33 -4.53 1.82 4.23
C ILE A 33 -4.06 0.42 3.80
N CYS A 34 -4.80 -0.24 2.90
CA CYS A 34 -4.42 -1.55 2.35
C CYS A 34 -3.06 -1.50 1.65
N LEU A 35 -2.86 -0.50 0.80
CA LEU A 35 -1.60 -0.33 0.07
C LEU A 35 -0.42 -0.07 1.02
N ARG A 36 -0.63 0.73 2.08
CA ARG A 36 0.38 0.90 3.14
C ARG A 36 0.75 -0.43 3.79
N ARG A 37 -0.24 -1.23 4.19
CA ARG A 37 -0.02 -2.56 4.82
C ARG A 37 0.75 -3.51 3.89
N VAL A 38 0.39 -3.54 2.61
CA VAL A 38 1.08 -4.36 1.61
C VAL A 38 2.54 -3.94 1.46
N LEU A 39 2.81 -2.64 1.38
CA LEU A 39 4.18 -2.15 1.28
C LEU A 39 4.98 -2.46 2.53
N GLU A 40 4.46 -2.17 3.72
CA GLU A 40 5.11 -2.51 5.00
C GLU A 40 5.48 -4.00 5.08
N TYR A 41 4.60 -4.87 4.61
CA TYR A 41 4.83 -6.31 4.54
C TYR A 41 5.92 -6.69 3.53
N ILE A 42 5.93 -6.10 2.34
CA ILE A 42 7.01 -6.32 1.35
C ILE A 42 8.36 -5.88 1.92
N GLY A 43 8.40 -4.74 2.61
CA GLY A 43 9.61 -4.28 3.29
C GLY A 43 10.01 -5.17 4.47
N TYR A 44 9.07 -5.88 5.11
CA TYR A 44 9.37 -6.91 6.11
C TYR A 44 9.98 -8.15 5.48
N ILE A 45 9.38 -8.67 4.41
CA ILE A 45 9.92 -9.82 3.66
C ILE A 45 11.33 -9.54 3.16
N ALA A 46 11.57 -8.35 2.61
CA ALA A 46 12.89 -7.97 2.11
C ALA A 46 13.99 -7.97 3.19
N ARG A 47 13.62 -7.86 4.48
CA ARG A 47 14.54 -7.86 5.63
C ARG A 47 14.80 -9.24 6.24
N ASN A 48 13.99 -10.24 5.90
CA ASN A 48 14.19 -11.61 6.41
C ASN A 48 15.32 -12.30 5.66
N ASP A 49 15.84 -13.39 6.24
CA ASP A 49 16.92 -14.18 5.63
C ASP A 49 16.55 -14.68 4.23
N ASP A 50 17.56 -14.83 3.38
CA ASP A 50 17.40 -15.25 1.97
C ASP A 50 16.76 -16.63 1.83
N ASP A 51 16.89 -17.47 2.87
CA ASP A 51 16.32 -18.82 2.93
C ASP A 51 14.83 -18.82 3.34
N ASN A 52 14.26 -17.67 3.69
CA ASN A 52 12.85 -17.57 4.03
C ASN A 52 11.99 -17.78 2.78
N LEU A 53 11.07 -18.75 2.84
CA LEU A 53 10.15 -19.09 1.76
C LEU A 53 9.39 -17.87 1.22
N GLU A 54 8.99 -16.94 2.08
CA GLU A 54 8.29 -15.72 1.66
C GLU A 54 9.17 -14.81 0.80
N LYS A 55 10.47 -14.72 1.13
CA LYS A 55 11.44 -13.94 0.37
C LYS A 55 11.78 -14.62 -0.95
N LEU A 56 11.98 -15.93 -0.95
CA LEU A 56 12.16 -16.72 -2.18
C LEU A 56 10.97 -16.58 -3.13
N ARG A 57 9.73 -16.63 -2.60
CA ARG A 57 8.51 -16.48 -3.39
C ARG A 57 8.32 -15.08 -3.98
N VAL A 58 8.57 -14.01 -3.20
CA VAL A 58 8.44 -12.62 -3.68
C VAL A 58 9.54 -12.25 -4.67
N THR A 59 10.75 -12.70 -4.39
CA THR A 59 11.93 -12.48 -5.23
C THR A 59 11.90 -13.37 -6.48
N GLY A 60 11.07 -14.42 -6.45
CA GLY A 60 11.03 -15.44 -7.47
C GLY A 60 12.34 -16.21 -7.56
N ASN A 61 13.16 -16.24 -6.49
CA ASN A 61 14.41 -16.98 -6.46
C ASN A 61 14.09 -18.44 -6.07
N VAL A 62 14.31 -19.36 -7.00
CA VAL A 62 14.11 -20.80 -6.80
C VAL A 62 15.49 -21.40 -6.96
N ASP A 63 15.93 -22.19 -5.98
CA ASP A 63 17.21 -22.89 -6.04
C ASP A 63 17.21 -23.83 -7.25
N GLY A 64 17.90 -23.40 -8.31
CA GLY A 64 17.90 -24.07 -9.60
C GLY A 64 18.79 -23.34 -10.60
N LYS A 65 19.46 -24.11 -11.48
CA LYS A 65 20.40 -23.59 -12.49
C LYS A 65 19.63 -22.83 -13.57
N ARG A 66 19.48 -21.50 -13.41
CA ARG A 66 18.83 -20.64 -14.41
C ARG A 66 19.71 -20.44 -15.64
N LEU A 67 19.10 -20.47 -16.82
CA LEU A 67 19.76 -20.14 -18.08
C LEU A 67 20.15 -18.65 -18.10
N ARG A 68 21.41 -18.37 -18.45
CA ARG A 68 22.04 -17.05 -18.40
C ARG A 68 21.49 -16.12 -19.48
N SER A 69 20.35 -15.48 -19.24
CA SER A 69 19.88 -14.35 -20.08
C SER A 69 18.83 -13.45 -19.41
N ARG A 70 19.08 -12.93 -18.19
CA ARG A 70 18.48 -11.69 -17.67
C ARG A 70 19.32 -11.22 -16.47
N SER A 71 19.50 -9.92 -16.30
CA SER A 71 20.25 -9.34 -15.18
C SER A 71 19.75 -9.85 -13.82
N LEU A 72 20.70 -10.11 -12.92
CA LEU A 72 20.62 -10.97 -11.74
C LEU A 72 19.80 -10.39 -10.56
N THR A 73 19.29 -9.17 -10.68
CA THR A 73 18.67 -8.44 -9.56
C THR A 73 17.17 -8.26 -9.76
N PRO A 74 16.35 -8.97 -8.96
CA PRO A 74 14.92 -8.73 -8.81
C PRO A 74 14.65 -7.24 -8.51
N TRP A 75 13.53 -6.71 -9.01
CA TRP A 75 13.16 -5.30 -8.77
C TRP A 75 13.07 -4.97 -7.26
N THR A 76 12.75 -5.95 -6.41
CA THR A 76 12.78 -5.81 -4.95
C THR A 76 14.20 -5.57 -4.43
N ASP A 77 15.18 -6.29 -4.96
CA ASP A 77 16.58 -6.14 -4.61
C ASP A 77 17.18 -4.82 -5.14
N GLN A 78 16.73 -4.38 -6.32
CA GLN A 78 17.06 -3.04 -6.83
C GLN A 78 16.51 -1.93 -5.93
N ILE A 79 15.32 -2.09 -5.35
CA ILE A 79 14.75 -1.11 -4.41
C ILE A 79 15.52 -1.12 -3.07
N CYS A 80 15.91 -2.29 -2.57
CA CYS A 80 16.69 -2.41 -1.34
C CYS A 80 18.12 -1.89 -1.46
N THR A 81 18.73 -2.03 -2.64
CA THR A 81 20.08 -1.50 -2.91
C THR A 81 20.09 0.00 -3.20
N THR A 82 18.99 0.58 -3.71
CA THR A 82 18.92 2.00 -4.09
C THR A 82 18.41 2.93 -2.99
N LEU A 83 17.59 2.45 -2.06
CA LEU A 83 16.99 3.28 -1.02
C LEU A 83 17.45 2.85 0.36
N ASP A 84 18.06 3.80 1.06
CA ASP A 84 18.46 3.64 2.45
C ASP A 84 17.22 3.39 3.35
N ARG A 85 17.38 2.66 4.45
CA ARG A 85 16.26 2.19 5.32
C ARG A 85 15.29 3.31 5.72
N ASN A 86 15.85 4.45 6.09
CA ASN A 86 15.08 5.62 6.54
C ASN A 86 14.43 6.34 5.36
N GLU A 87 15.07 6.26 4.19
CA GLU A 87 14.60 6.82 2.94
C GLU A 87 13.32 6.11 2.48
N TRP A 88 13.27 4.77 2.53
CA TRP A 88 12.11 3.98 2.14
C TRP A 88 10.89 4.18 3.05
N ARG A 89 11.10 4.14 4.38
CA ARG A 89 10.04 4.51 5.35
C ARG A 89 9.56 5.93 5.12
N ARG A 90 10.48 6.86 4.89
CA ARG A 90 10.13 8.25 4.62
C ARG A 90 9.39 8.42 3.29
N VAL A 91 9.68 7.64 2.26
CA VAL A 91 8.93 7.63 0.99
C VAL A 91 7.52 7.10 1.19
N ILE A 92 7.33 6.00 1.92
CA ILE A 92 6.01 5.45 2.26
C ILE A 92 5.20 6.47 3.09
N HIS A 93 5.80 7.03 4.13
CA HIS A 93 5.17 8.05 4.96
C HIS A 93 4.85 9.32 4.15
N LYS A 94 5.77 9.79 3.29
CA LYS A 94 5.56 10.98 2.46
C LYS A 94 4.51 10.77 1.38
N LYS A 95 4.43 9.58 0.77
CA LYS A 95 3.46 9.29 -0.29
C LYS A 95 2.10 8.90 0.26
N LEU A 96 2.00 8.23 1.41
CA LEU A 96 0.74 7.67 1.90
C LEU A 96 0.15 8.36 3.12
N LEU A 97 0.93 9.13 3.90
CA LEU A 97 0.40 9.92 5.01
C LEU A 97 0.17 11.39 4.61
N LEU A 98 1.05 11.98 3.79
CA LEU A 98 0.85 13.37 3.32
C LEU A 98 -0.14 13.48 2.15
N GLN A 99 -0.41 12.41 1.41
CA GLN A 99 -1.53 12.38 0.45
C GLN A 99 -2.91 12.21 1.12
N GLY A 100 -2.97 11.94 2.43
CA GLY A 100 -4.24 11.92 3.18
C GLY A 100 -4.92 13.29 3.29
N GLY A 101 -4.23 14.38 2.91
CA GLY A 101 -4.83 15.72 2.83
C GLY A 101 -5.19 16.17 1.41
N SER A 102 -4.81 15.41 0.38
CA SER A 102 -5.23 15.73 -0.99
C SER A 102 -6.54 15.01 -1.24
N HIS A 103 -7.63 15.77 -1.14
CA HIS A 103 -8.89 15.41 -1.76
C HIS A 103 -8.59 14.98 -3.21
N ASP A 104 -8.60 13.69 -3.47
CA ASP A 104 -8.50 13.15 -4.83
C ASP A 104 -9.79 13.60 -5.52
N PRO A 105 -9.75 14.51 -6.51
CA PRO A 105 -10.93 14.82 -7.27
C PRO A 105 -11.12 13.62 -8.18
N GLN A 106 -11.95 12.66 -7.77
CA GLN A 106 -12.65 11.86 -8.76
C GLN A 106 -13.73 12.74 -9.38
N HIS A 107 -13.25 13.72 -10.16
CA HIS A 107 -13.93 14.50 -11.17
C HIS A 107 -12.90 15.05 -12.14
#